data_AF-A0A2G9QBL5-F1
#
_entry.id   AF-A0A2G9QBL5-F1
#
_cell.length_a   1.000
_cell.length_b   1.000
_cell.length_c   1.000
_cell.angle_alpha   90.00
_cell.angle_beta   90.00
_cell.angle_gamma   90.00
#
_symmetry.space_group_name_H-M   'P 1'
#
loop_
_entity.id
_entity.type
_entity.pdbx_description
1 polymer ?
#
loop_
_entity_poly.entity_id
_entity_poly.type
_entity_poly.pdbx_seq_one_letter_code
_entity_poly.pdbx_strand_id
1 'polypeptide(L)'
;MPPLCTNNIYRLMLECWNEEANKRPSFQKIVERKILDNHKRFGISDKYLSVKDWQATGKDEISIKAKERFRVHSMEKNRWLVSKVDVTGGDVIRGYVPCDYLVREKSLEEQSWFSDVYRAEAETLLLSQPNGSFLVRPRIDSLYCLSGKDKWLM
;
A
#
# COMPACT_ATOMS: atom_id res chain seq x y z
N MET A 1 14.76 9.91 8.65
CA MET A 1 14.06 8.84 7.92
C MET A 1 12.62 8.77 8.42
N PRO A 2 11.61 8.78 7.54
CA PRO A 2 10.20 8.74 7.96
C PRO A 2 9.85 7.47 8.76
N PRO A 3 8.94 7.54 9.76
CA PRO A 3 8.69 6.45 10.72
C PRO A 3 8.20 5.13 10.12
N LEU A 4 7.63 5.17 8.91
CA LEU A 4 7.08 3.99 8.21
C LEU A 4 7.91 3.56 7.01
N CYS A 5 9.00 4.28 6.73
CA CYS A 5 9.85 4.00 5.59
C CYS A 5 10.98 3.05 6.00
N THR A 6 11.05 1.88 5.36
CA THR A 6 12.19 0.98 5.57
C THR A 6 13.48 1.65 5.09
N ASN A 7 14.61 1.33 5.72
CA ASN A 7 15.90 1.95 5.38
C ASN A 7 16.24 1.78 3.89
N ASN A 8 15.87 0.63 3.32
CA ASN A 8 16.05 0.34 1.90
C ASN A 8 15.21 1.24 0.99
N ILE A 9 13.93 1.47 1.31
CA ILE A 9 13.07 2.39 0.55
C ILE A 9 13.55 3.84 0.73
N TYR A 10 13.95 4.23 1.94
CA TYR A 10 14.43 5.58 2.21
C TYR A 10 15.70 5.91 1.41
N ARG A 11 16.67 4.99 1.39
CA ARG A 11 17.89 5.13 0.59
C ARG A 11 17.57 5.20 -0.91
N LEU A 12 16.67 4.35 -1.40
CA LEU A 12 16.22 4.42 -2.78
C LEU A 12 15.61 5.78 -3.12
N MET A 13 14.73 6.31 -2.25
CA MET A 13 14.13 7.62 -2.48
C MET A 13 15.19 8.72 -2.53
N LEU A 14 16.21 8.67 -1.67
CA LEU A 14 17.34 9.61 -1.71
C LEU A 14 18.14 9.49 -3.02
N GLU A 15 18.36 8.27 -3.52
CA GLU A 15 19.02 8.06 -4.81
C GLU A 15 18.18 8.60 -5.98
N CYS A 16 16.86 8.39 -5.95
CA CYS A 16 15.94 8.94 -6.95
C CYS A 16 15.90 10.48 -6.93
N TRP A 17 16.15 11.08 -5.77
CA TRP A 17 16.22 12.53 -5.58
C TRP A 17 17.65 13.08 -5.70
N ASN A 18 18.56 12.41 -6.40
CA ASN A 18 19.89 12.97 -6.60
C ASN A 18 19.80 14.31 -7.36
N GLU A 19 20.57 15.31 -6.93
CA GLU A 19 20.61 16.63 -7.57
C GLU A 19 20.99 16.50 -9.05
N GLU A 20 21.99 15.68 -9.34
CA GLU A 20 22.45 15.39 -10.69
C GLU A 20 21.57 14.31 -11.36
N ALA A 21 20.92 14.66 -12.47
CA ALA A 21 19.97 13.78 -13.16
C ALA A 21 20.57 12.44 -13.62
N ASN A 22 21.84 12.45 -14.04
CA ASN A 22 22.57 11.27 -14.48
C ASN A 22 23.00 10.34 -13.34
N LYS A 23 22.97 10.80 -12.08
CA LYS A 23 23.28 9.97 -10.90
C LYS A 23 22.06 9.25 -10.33
N ARG A 24 20.86 9.60 -10.79
CA ARG A 24 19.61 8.93 -10.39
C ARG A 24 19.57 7.52 -10.98
N PRO A 25 19.08 6.51 -10.24
CA PRO A 25 18.96 5.16 -10.76
C PRO A 25 17.93 5.12 -11.91
N SER A 26 18.22 4.34 -12.95
CA SER A 26 17.24 4.03 -13.98
C SER A 26 16.11 3.18 -13.39
N PHE A 27 14.93 3.26 -13.99
CA PHE A 27 13.78 2.45 -13.56
C PHE A 27 14.11 0.95 -13.51
N GLN A 28 14.85 0.44 -14.50
CA GLN A 28 15.32 -0.95 -14.51
C GLN A 28 16.16 -1.29 -13.26
N LYS A 29 17.11 -0.43 -12.89
CA LYS A 29 17.96 -0.60 -11.70
C LYS A 29 17.17 -0.54 -10.39
N ILE A 30 16.04 0.18 -10.37
CA ILE A 30 15.15 0.23 -9.21
C ILE A 30 14.40 -1.10 -9.05
N VAL A 31 13.84 -1.63 -10.15
CA VAL A 31 13.09 -2.90 -10.16
C VAL A 31 13.97 -4.09 -9.78
N GLU A 32 15.20 -4.14 -10.29
CA GLU A 32 16.16 -5.22 -10.00
C GLU A 32 16.52 -5.34 -8.52
N ARG A 33 16.42 -4.24 -7.75
CA ARG A 33 16.79 -4.23 -6.33
C ARG A 33 15.77 -4.93 -5.42
N LYS A 34 14.59 -5.32 -5.92
CA LYS A 34 13.55 -6.05 -5.14
C LYS A 34 13.16 -5.40 -3.81
N ILE A 35 13.47 -4.11 -3.65
CA ILE A 35 13.22 -3.32 -2.46
C ILE A 35 11.77 -2.86 -2.38
N LEU A 36 11.07 -2.87 -3.52
CA LEU A 36 9.62 -2.72 -3.61
C LEU A 36 8.87 -4.03 -3.31
N ASP A 37 9.57 -5.14 -3.01
CA ASP A 37 8.95 -6.40 -2.56
C ASP A 37 8.48 -6.27 -1.09
N ASN A 38 7.77 -5.18 -0.80
CA ASN A 38 7.20 -4.78 0.49
C ASN A 38 6.12 -5.78 0.99
N HIS A 39 5.90 -6.87 0.26
CA HIS A 39 4.88 -7.88 0.52
C HIS A 39 5.25 -8.87 1.62
N LYS A 40 6.47 -8.84 2.19
CA LYS A 40 6.88 -9.75 3.28
C LYS A 40 6.29 -9.45 4.67
N ARG A 41 5.45 -8.42 4.83
CA ARG A 41 4.64 -8.24 6.05
C ARG A 41 3.21 -8.70 5.79
N PHE A 42 3.04 -10.02 5.60
CA PHE A 42 1.72 -10.64 5.67
C PHE A 42 1.32 -10.66 7.15
N GLY A 43 0.46 -9.75 7.58
CA GLY A 43 -0.28 -9.96 8.82
C GLY A 43 -1.11 -11.22 8.66
N ILE A 44 -1.09 -12.11 9.65
CA ILE A 44 -1.79 -13.41 9.63
C ILE A 44 -3.30 -13.25 9.33
N SER A 45 -3.86 -12.07 9.62
CA SER A 45 -5.26 -11.70 9.40
C SER A 45 -5.51 -10.80 8.17
N ASP A 46 -4.49 -10.45 7.40
CA ASP A 46 -4.63 -9.47 6.31
C ASP A 46 -5.47 -10.03 5.16
N LYS A 47 -6.55 -9.30 4.84
CA LYS A 47 -7.37 -9.54 3.67
C LYS A 47 -6.83 -8.72 2.51
N TYR A 48 -7.04 -9.22 1.29
CA TYR A 48 -6.62 -8.59 0.06
C TYR A 48 -7.80 -8.55 -0.90
N LEU A 49 -7.89 -7.49 -1.70
CA LEU A 49 -8.87 -7.32 -2.76
C LEU A 49 -8.20 -7.45 -4.11
N SER A 50 -8.87 -8.12 -5.04
CA SER A 50 -8.51 -8.05 -6.44
C SER A 50 -8.84 -6.69 -7.03
N VAL A 51 -7.88 -6.09 -7.74
CA VAL A 51 -8.08 -4.79 -8.40
C VAL A 51 -8.65 -4.91 -9.81
N LYS A 52 -8.54 -6.09 -10.42
CA LYS A 52 -8.95 -6.38 -11.80
C LYS A 52 -9.20 -7.88 -11.99
N ASP A 53 -9.85 -8.22 -13.09
CA ASP A 53 -10.15 -9.60 -13.47
C ASP A 53 -8.90 -10.33 -13.99
N TRP A 54 -8.81 -11.62 -13.68
CA TRP A 54 -7.78 -12.52 -14.19
C TRP A 54 -8.36 -13.90 -14.48
N GLN A 55 -7.95 -14.46 -15.62
CA GLN A 55 -8.28 -15.82 -16.00
C GLN A 55 -7.04 -16.69 -15.81
N ALA A 56 -7.18 -17.77 -15.06
CA ALA A 56 -6.12 -18.73 -14.87
C ALA A 56 -5.64 -19.31 -16.21
N THR A 57 -4.33 -19.35 -16.40
CA THR A 57 -3.69 -19.95 -17.57
C THR A 57 -2.98 -21.25 -17.22
N GLY A 58 -2.49 -21.35 -15.98
CA GLY A 58 -1.88 -22.55 -15.41
C GLY A 58 -2.87 -23.44 -14.65
N LYS A 59 -2.51 -24.72 -14.49
CA LYS A 59 -3.29 -25.69 -13.70
C LYS A 59 -3.26 -25.42 -12.19
N ASP A 60 -2.26 -24.68 -11.72
CA ASP A 60 -2.03 -24.29 -10.33
C ASP A 60 -2.59 -22.88 -10.02
N GLU A 61 -3.21 -22.22 -11.01
CA GLU A 61 -3.75 -20.87 -10.90
C GLU A 61 -5.26 -20.87 -10.66
N ILE A 62 -5.78 -19.78 -10.08
CA ILE A 62 -7.22 -19.56 -9.94
C ILE A 62 -7.66 -18.30 -10.69
N SER A 63 -8.83 -18.37 -11.33
CA SER A 63 -9.46 -17.18 -11.91
C SER A 63 -10.06 -16.31 -10.80
N ILE A 64 -9.88 -15.00 -10.92
CA ILE A 64 -10.35 -14.01 -9.95
C ILE A 64 -11.12 -12.91 -10.69
N LYS A 65 -12.14 -12.37 -10.05
CA LYS A 65 -12.85 -11.16 -10.51
C LYS A 65 -12.50 -9.99 -9.63
N ALA A 66 -12.52 -8.77 -10.15
CA ALA A 66 -12.28 -7.55 -9.40
C ALA A 66 -13.19 -7.45 -8.16
N LYS A 67 -12.65 -6.90 -7.07
CA LYS A 67 -13.29 -6.71 -5.75
C LYS A 67 -13.57 -8.00 -4.95
N GLU A 68 -13.09 -9.15 -5.41
CA GLU A 68 -13.13 -10.38 -4.63
C GLU A 68 -12.07 -10.36 -3.53
N ARG A 69 -12.35 -11.08 -2.42
CA ARG A 69 -11.48 -11.10 -1.23
C ARG A 69 -10.62 -12.34 -1.16
N PHE A 70 -9.38 -12.15 -0.73
CA PHE A 70 -8.37 -13.19 -0.65
C PHE A 70 -7.55 -13.08 0.63
N ARG A 71 -7.03 -14.23 1.08
CA ARG A 71 -5.95 -14.29 2.08
C ARG A 71 -4.69 -14.79 1.39
N VAL A 72 -3.58 -14.08 1.58
CA VAL A 72 -2.29 -14.44 0.98
C VAL A 72 -1.50 -15.31 1.95
N HIS A 73 -1.01 -16.45 1.48
CA HIS A 73 -0.29 -17.44 2.30
C HIS A 73 1.22 -17.37 2.07
N SER A 74 1.64 -17.29 0.81
CA SER A 74 3.04 -17.24 0.43
C SER A 74 3.22 -16.54 -0.93
N MET A 75 4.48 -16.24 -1.27
CA MET A 75 4.86 -15.69 -2.55
C MET A 75 5.97 -16.52 -3.17
N GLU A 76 5.78 -16.96 -4.41
CA GLU A 76 6.73 -17.78 -5.17
C GLU A 76 6.82 -17.25 -6.60
N LYS A 77 8.05 -16.99 -7.08
CA LYS A 77 8.32 -16.62 -8.48
C LYS A 77 7.39 -15.50 -9.02
N ASN A 78 7.19 -14.44 -8.25
CA ASN A 78 6.31 -13.30 -8.59
C ASN A 78 4.82 -13.63 -8.70
N ARG A 79 4.38 -14.75 -8.11
CA ARG A 79 2.97 -15.13 -7.95
C ARG A 79 2.67 -15.30 -6.47
N TRP A 80 1.45 -15.00 -6.07
CA TRP A 80 0.96 -15.20 -4.71
C TRP A 80 0.14 -16.46 -4.64
N LEU A 81 0.42 -17.30 -3.65
CA LEU A 81 -0.47 -18.37 -3.26
C LEU A 81 -1.55 -17.79 -2.35
N VAL A 82 -2.80 -17.88 -2.78
CA VAL A 82 -3.92 -17.25 -2.08
C VAL A 82 -5.07 -18.22 -1.85
N SER A 83 -5.88 -17.95 -0.83
CA SER A 83 -7.21 -18.53 -0.69
C SER A 83 -8.28 -17.48 -0.94
N LYS A 84 -9.32 -17.82 -1.72
CA LYS A 84 -10.52 -16.99 -1.83
C LYS A 84 -11.31 -17.06 -0.53
N VAL A 85 -11.69 -15.90 -0.02
CA VAL A 85 -12.47 -15.74 1.21
C VAL A 85 -13.93 -15.53 0.84
N ASP A 86 -14.82 -16.35 1.37
CA ASP A 86 -16.27 -16.19 1.16
C ASP A 86 -16.89 -15.14 2.09
N VAL A 87 -18.22 -14.98 2.01
CA VAL A 87 -18.99 -14.09 2.87
C VAL A 87 -18.99 -14.51 4.35
N THR A 88 -18.72 -15.77 4.65
CA THR A 88 -18.61 -16.30 6.03
C THR A 88 -17.20 -16.14 6.61
N GLY A 89 -16.22 -15.73 5.79
CA GLY A 89 -14.82 -15.59 6.16
C GLY A 89 -13.98 -16.87 5.97
N GLY A 90 -14.57 -17.93 5.44
CA GLY A 90 -13.95 -19.22 5.17
C GLY A 90 -13.13 -19.25 3.89
N ASP A 91 -12.11 -20.11 3.85
CA ASP A 91 -11.29 -20.38 2.67
C ASP A 91 -12.01 -21.38 1.75
N VAL A 92 -12.33 -20.97 0.51
CA VAL A 92 -13.06 -21.83 -0.44
C VAL A 92 -12.13 -22.54 -1.41
N ILE A 93 -11.26 -21.78 -2.07
CA ILE A 93 -10.39 -22.28 -3.14
C ILE A 93 -9.01 -21.67 -2.99
N ARG A 94 -7.96 -22.48 -3.25
CA ARG A 94 -6.57 -22.06 -3.21
C ARG A 94 -5.90 -22.20 -4.56
N GLY A 95 -5.01 -21.26 -4.87
CA GLY A 95 -4.14 -21.33 -6.04
C GLY A 95 -3.35 -20.05 -6.24
N TYR A 96 -2.60 -20.02 -7.34
CA TYR A 96 -1.72 -18.90 -7.67
C TYR A 96 -2.43 -17.80 -8.43
N VAL A 97 -2.03 -16.56 -8.13
CA VAL A 97 -2.39 -15.36 -8.90
C VAL A 97 -1.15 -14.47 -9.06
N PRO A 98 -1.05 -13.62 -10.10
CA PRO A 98 0.04 -12.67 -10.21
C PRO A 98 0.01 -11.64 -9.07
N CYS A 99 1.18 -11.20 -8.58
CA CYS A 99 1.26 -10.27 -7.45
C CYS A 99 0.58 -8.91 -7.69
N ASP A 100 0.57 -8.43 -8.93
CA ASP A 100 0.07 -7.09 -9.30
C ASP A 100 -1.47 -7.01 -9.38
N TYR A 101 -2.16 -8.09 -8.99
CA TYR A 101 -3.61 -8.20 -9.09
C TYR A 101 -4.30 -8.05 -7.76
N LEU A 102 -3.57 -8.13 -6.65
CA LEU A 102 -4.12 -8.07 -5.31
C LEU A 102 -3.52 -6.90 -4.54
N VAL A 103 -4.38 -6.11 -3.89
CA VAL A 103 -3.99 -5.05 -2.97
C VAL A 103 -4.47 -5.40 -1.58
N ARG A 104 -3.71 -5.03 -0.55
CA ARG A 104 -4.15 -5.23 0.83
C ARG A 104 -5.45 -4.46 1.04
N GLU A 105 -6.47 -5.15 1.53
CA GLU A 105 -7.71 -4.56 2.02
C GLU A 105 -7.37 -3.90 3.34
N LYS A 106 -6.97 -2.64 3.28
CA LYS A 106 -6.91 -1.77 4.44
C LYS A 106 -8.19 -0.97 4.48
N SER A 107 -8.82 -0.88 5.65
CA SER A 107 -9.86 0.13 5.83
C SER A 107 -9.23 1.52 5.68
N LEU A 108 -10.04 2.53 5.36
CA LEU A 108 -9.54 3.90 5.28
C LEU A 108 -8.91 4.33 6.61
N GLU A 109 -9.54 3.89 7.71
CA GLU A 109 -9.18 4.14 9.10
C GLU A 109 -7.84 3.50 9.49
N GLU A 110 -7.43 2.44 8.78
CA GLU A 110 -6.15 1.75 8.98
C GLU A 110 -4.99 2.38 8.18
N GLN A 111 -5.26 3.38 7.35
CA GLN A 111 -4.22 4.10 6.65
C GLN A 111 -3.46 5.00 7.63
N SER A 112 -2.13 4.96 7.57
CA SER A 112 -1.29 5.76 8.48
C SER A 112 -1.42 7.26 8.28
N TRP A 113 -1.95 7.68 7.12
CA TRP A 113 -2.24 9.06 6.80
C TRP A 113 -3.70 9.44 7.09
N PHE A 114 -4.51 8.51 7.62
CA PHE A 114 -5.85 8.80 8.11
C PHE A 114 -5.81 9.12 9.61
N SER A 115 -6.63 10.07 10.04
CA SER A 115 -6.85 10.35 11.46
C SER A 115 -8.29 10.77 11.68
N ASP A 116 -8.96 10.11 12.62
CA ASP A 116 -10.32 10.45 13.02
C ASP A 116 -10.30 11.64 14.00
N VAL A 117 -10.04 12.83 13.44
CA VAL A 117 -9.88 14.07 14.19
C VAL A 117 -10.60 15.22 13.50
N TYR A 118 -10.99 16.21 14.29
CA TYR A 118 -11.58 17.43 13.73
C TYR A 118 -10.50 18.40 13.23
N ARG A 119 -10.93 19.46 12.53
CA ARG A 119 -10.02 20.45 11.92
C ARG A 119 -8.99 21.02 12.91
N ALA A 120 -9.43 21.45 14.10
CA ALA A 120 -8.55 22.09 15.08
C ALA A 120 -7.49 21.12 15.63
N GLU A 121 -7.86 19.87 15.86
CA GLU A 121 -6.93 18.81 16.29
C GLU A 121 -5.96 18.45 15.17
N ALA A 122 -6.42 18.36 13.93
CA ALA A 122 -5.56 18.13 12.77
C ALA A 122 -4.50 19.22 12.59
N GLU A 123 -4.89 20.49 12.75
CA GLU A 123 -3.96 21.63 12.74
C GLU A 123 -2.92 21.48 13.85
N THR A 124 -3.35 21.16 15.07
CA THR A 124 -2.47 20.94 16.23
C THR A 124 -1.48 19.80 16.01
N LEU A 125 -1.94 18.64 15.51
CA LEU A 125 -1.10 17.49 15.20
C LEU A 125 -0.02 17.87 14.18
N LEU A 126 -0.40 18.56 13.10
CA LEU A 126 0.49 18.96 12.03
C LEU A 126 1.53 20.01 12.43
N LEU A 127 1.26 20.85 13.45
CA LEU A 127 2.23 21.85 13.94
C LEU A 127 3.58 21.22 14.31
N SER A 128 3.54 20.06 14.97
CA SER A 128 4.73 19.31 15.41
C SER A 128 5.46 18.56 14.28
N GLN A 129 4.86 18.48 13.08
CA GLN A 129 5.35 17.67 11.96
C GLN A 129 6.18 18.51 10.97
N PRO A 130 7.04 17.89 10.15
CA PRO A 130 7.78 18.61 9.10
C PRO A 130 6.83 19.18 8.03
N ASN A 131 7.29 20.18 7.28
CA ASN A 131 6.55 20.69 6.12
C ASN A 131 6.36 19.61 5.06
N GLY A 132 5.23 19.65 4.36
CA GLY A 132 4.78 18.58 3.47
C GLY A 132 4.08 17.42 4.19
N SER A 133 3.98 17.44 5.53
CA SER A 133 3.15 16.48 6.27
C SER A 133 1.67 16.73 6.01
N PHE A 134 0.90 15.65 5.94
CA PHE A 134 -0.54 15.72 5.72
C PHE A 134 -1.26 14.58 6.45
N LEU A 135 -2.57 14.74 6.60
CA LEU A 135 -3.50 13.70 7.00
C LEU A 135 -4.85 13.86 6.29
N VAL A 136 -5.58 12.76 6.12
CA VAL A 136 -6.97 12.71 5.69
C VAL A 136 -7.83 12.48 6.92
N ARG A 137 -8.93 13.22 7.04
CA ARG A 137 -9.85 13.15 8.18
C ARG A 137 -11.31 13.21 7.75
N PRO A 138 -12.26 12.69 8.54
CA PRO A 138 -13.67 12.80 8.21
C PRO A 138 -14.18 14.24 8.27
N ARG A 139 -15.26 14.49 7.52
CA ARG A 139 -16.08 15.68 7.54
C ARG A 139 -17.49 15.28 8.02
N ILE A 140 -18.18 16.24 8.62
CA ILE A 140 -19.52 16.08 9.22
C ILE A 140 -20.56 15.49 8.23
N ASP A 141 -20.38 15.64 6.92
CA ASP A 141 -21.28 15.19 5.86
C ASP A 141 -20.91 13.81 5.27
N SER A 142 -20.16 12.98 6.01
CA SER A 142 -19.64 11.68 5.52
C SER A 142 -18.70 11.80 4.31
N LEU A 143 -18.17 13.00 4.04
CA LEU A 143 -17.05 13.20 3.12
C LEU A 143 -15.73 13.24 3.89
N TYR A 144 -14.62 13.38 3.17
CA TYR A 144 -13.28 13.47 3.73
C TYR A 144 -12.60 14.79 3.35
N CYS A 145 -11.68 15.25 4.20
CA CYS A 145 -10.87 16.43 3.96
C CYS A 145 -9.39 16.12 4.13
N LEU A 146 -8.56 16.71 3.25
CA LEU A 146 -7.11 16.73 3.39
C LEU A 146 -6.69 17.91 4.28
N SER A 147 -5.84 17.66 5.27
CA SER A 147 -5.19 18.69 6.07
C SER A 147 -3.68 18.55 5.85
N GLY A 148 -2.99 19.64 5.50
CA GLY A 148 -1.57 19.63 5.19
C GLY A 148 -0.83 20.80 5.81
N LYS A 149 0.44 20.59 6.16
CA LYS A 149 1.35 21.65 6.58
C LYS A 149 2.20 22.08 5.40
N ASP A 150 2.10 23.34 5.03
CA ASP A 150 2.94 23.94 4.00
C ASP A 150 3.77 25.09 4.58
N LYS A 151 4.92 25.36 3.97
CA LYS A 151 5.74 26.53 4.27
C LYS A 151 5.45 27.58 3.20
N TRP A 152 4.59 28.56 3.51
CA TRP A 152 4.61 29.80 2.74
C TRP A 152 6.00 30.42 2.93
N LEU A 153 6.69 30.67 1.82
CA LEU A 153 7.98 31.35 1.77
C LEU A 153 7.91 32.62 2.65
N MET A 154 8.81 32.73 3.63
CA MET A 154 9.22 34.03 4.18
C MET A 154 10.30 34.60 3.26
#